data_AF-A0A0V0RCV4-F1
#
_entry.id   AF-A0A0V0RCV4-F1
#
_cell.length_a   1.000
_cell.length_b   1.000
_cell.length_c   1.000
_cell.angle_alpha   90.00
_cell.angle_beta   90.00
_cell.angle_gamma   90.00
#
_symmetry.space_group_name_H-M   'P 1'
#
loop_
_entity.id
_entity.type
_entity.pdbx_description
1 polymer ?
#
loop_
_entity_poly.entity_id
_entity_poly.type
_entity_poly.pdbx_seq_one_letter_code
_entity_poly.pdbx_strand_id
1 'polypeptide(L)'
;LLITIAGVIKHNASKITVDLSAGQDLAFHFNPRFDEGGKKVIVRNSRIGKKWGGEERALQCFPFEQGQPFEMKIMCTNSEFKVAVNGTHLLEFRHRITNLRSIQFLHINNDLTLSKVQMETLP
;
A
#
# COMPACT_ATOMS: atom_id res chain seq x y z
N LEU A 1 -5.90 0.11 -14.18
CA LEU A 1 -6.63 0.70 -13.03
C LEU A 1 -5.65 1.51 -12.20
N LEU A 2 -6.00 2.74 -11.86
CA LEU A 2 -5.26 3.61 -10.96
C LEU A 2 -6.13 3.90 -9.73
N ILE A 3 -5.58 3.68 -8.54
CA ILE A 3 -6.20 3.98 -7.26
C ILE A 3 -5.44 5.14 -6.64
N THR A 4 -6.12 6.23 -6.33
CA THR A 4 -5.56 7.39 -5.62
C THR A 4 -6.16 7.44 -4.21
N ILE A 5 -5.30 7.49 -3.21
CA ILE A 5 -5.63 7.58 -1.78
C ILE A 5 -4.97 8.85 -1.26
N ALA A 6 -5.74 9.76 -0.67
CA ALA A 6 -5.18 10.93 0.00
C ALA A 6 -5.74 11.07 1.41
N GLY A 7 -4.94 11.66 2.29
CA GLY A 7 -5.27 11.82 3.69
C GLY A 7 -4.16 12.51 4.46
N VAL A 8 -4.24 12.42 5.78
CA VAL A 8 -3.24 12.94 6.71
C VAL A 8 -2.81 11.80 7.63
N ILE A 9 -1.50 11.63 7.80
CA ILE A 9 -0.94 10.70 8.79
C ILE A 9 -1.15 11.30 10.17
N LYS A 10 -1.64 10.52 11.14
CA LYS A 10 -1.83 11.02 12.51
C LYS A 10 -0.47 11.35 13.16
N HIS A 11 -0.43 12.34 14.06
CA HIS A 11 0.80 12.82 14.71
C HIS A 11 1.61 11.75 15.45
N ASN A 12 0.95 10.72 15.99
CA ASN A 12 1.61 9.62 16.71
C ASN A 12 1.43 8.28 15.99
N ALA A 13 1.39 8.31 14.65
CA ALA A 13 1.17 7.10 13.87
C ALA A 13 2.25 6.06 14.13
N SER A 14 1.84 4.84 14.52
CA SER A 14 2.73 3.68 14.57
C SER A 14 2.83 3.05 13.18
N LYS A 15 1.70 2.93 12.48
CA LYS A 15 1.65 2.35 11.13
C LYS A 15 0.42 2.79 10.35
N ILE A 16 0.51 2.68 9.03
CA ILE A 16 -0.67 2.65 8.16
C ILE A 16 -0.74 1.30 7.43
N THR A 17 -1.92 0.91 6.99
CA THR A 17 -2.09 -0.30 6.18
C THR A 17 -3.00 -0.02 5.00
N VAL A 18 -2.55 -0.42 3.82
CA VAL A 18 -3.34 -0.45 2.60
C VAL A 18 -3.30 -1.87 2.04
N ASP A 19 -4.46 -2.52 2.00
CA ASP A 19 -4.59 -3.91 1.54
C ASP A 19 -5.50 -4.01 0.32
N LEU A 20 -5.07 -4.80 -0.66
CA LEU A 20 -5.90 -5.26 -1.77
C LEU A 20 -6.23 -6.74 -1.57
N SER A 21 -7.50 -7.07 -1.33
CA SER A 21 -7.91 -8.45 -1.01
C SER A 21 -8.62 -9.16 -2.15
N ALA A 22 -8.30 -10.44 -2.30
CA ALA A 22 -8.96 -11.39 -3.20
C ALA A 22 -9.64 -12.47 -2.36
N GLY A 23 -10.94 -12.30 -2.08
CA GLY A 23 -11.63 -13.12 -1.10
C GLY A 23 -10.98 -13.00 0.29
N GLN A 24 -10.49 -14.11 0.85
CA GLN A 24 -9.81 -14.15 2.15
C GLN A 24 -8.31 -13.85 2.09
N ASP A 25 -7.75 -13.82 0.88
CA ASP A 25 -6.34 -13.60 0.64
C ASP A 25 -6.04 -12.11 0.44
N LEU A 26 -4.80 -11.72 0.73
CA LEU A 26 -4.27 -10.39 0.45
C LEU A 26 -3.33 -10.49 -0.74
N ALA A 27 -3.78 -9.97 -1.89
CA ALA A 27 -2.95 -9.90 -3.08
C ALA A 27 -1.78 -8.93 -2.89
N PHE A 28 -2.05 -7.81 -2.21
CA PHE A 28 -1.06 -6.80 -1.87
C PHE A 28 -1.34 -6.25 -0.48
N HIS A 29 -0.37 -6.38 0.41
CA HIS A 29 -0.32 -5.73 1.72
C HIS A 29 0.77 -4.69 1.68
N PHE A 30 0.42 -3.42 1.90
CA PHE A 30 1.36 -2.31 1.99
C PHE A 30 1.30 -1.71 3.38
N ASN A 31 2.41 -1.79 4.12
CA ASN A 31 2.44 -1.45 5.53
C ASN A 31 3.67 -0.62 5.92
N PRO A 32 3.59 0.72 5.78
CA PRO A 32 4.51 1.65 6.40
C PRO A 32 4.41 1.57 7.93
N ARG A 33 5.57 1.36 8.56
CA ARG A 33 5.78 1.33 10.01
C ARG A 33 6.72 2.49 10.34
N PHE A 34 6.29 3.38 11.21
CA PHE A 34 7.05 4.57 11.60
C PHE A 34 8.14 4.27 12.62
N ASP A 35 8.04 3.12 13.30
CA ASP A 35 9.07 2.59 14.18
C ASP A 35 9.03 1.05 14.16
N GLU A 36 10.12 0.45 13.67
CA GLU A 36 10.44 -0.96 13.83
C GLU A 36 11.90 -1.07 14.28
N GLY A 37 12.13 -1.03 15.60
CA GLY A 37 13.47 -1.09 16.17
C GLY A 37 14.29 0.19 15.92
N GLY A 38 13.65 1.35 16.00
CA GLY A 38 14.27 2.66 15.77
C GLY A 38 14.39 3.04 14.28
N LYS A 39 13.74 2.30 13.38
CA LYS A 39 13.80 2.53 11.93
C LYS A 39 12.40 2.61 11.32
N LYS A 40 12.23 3.54 10.39
CA LYS A 40 11.06 3.59 9.51
C LYS A 40 11.22 2.58 8.38
N VAL A 41 10.21 1.75 8.15
CA VAL A 41 10.23 0.70 7.10
C VAL A 41 8.88 0.59 6.43
N ILE A 42 8.84 0.17 5.17
CA ILE A 42 7.58 -0.26 4.54
C ILE A 42 7.72 -1.74 4.21
N VAL A 43 6.84 -2.54 4.83
CA VAL A 43 6.73 -3.96 4.52
C VAL A 43 5.70 -4.13 3.42
N ARG A 44 6.08 -4.80 2.33
CA ARG A 44 5.13 -5.29 1.33
C ARG A 44 5.12 -6.81 1.32
N ASN A 45 3.92 -7.40 1.22
CA ASN A 45 3.78 -8.84 1.16
C ASN A 45 2.44 -9.23 0.53
N SER A 46 2.20 -10.54 0.40
CA SER A 46 0.90 -11.14 0.14
C SER A 46 0.60 -12.17 1.23
N ARG A 47 -0.68 -12.37 1.54
CA ARG A 47 -1.14 -13.41 2.46
C ARG A 47 -2.08 -14.34 1.71
N ILE A 48 -1.64 -15.57 1.44
CA ILE A 48 -2.38 -16.55 0.62
C ILE A 48 -2.63 -17.79 1.47
N GLY A 49 -3.87 -18.26 1.55
CA GLY A 49 -4.24 -19.41 2.36
C GLY A 49 -3.90 -19.19 3.84
N LYS A 50 -4.10 -17.96 4.36
CA LYS A 50 -3.75 -17.52 5.72
C LYS A 50 -2.24 -17.49 6.04
N LYS A 51 -1.36 -17.70 5.07
CA LYS A 51 0.10 -17.67 5.26
C LYS A 51 0.71 -16.43 4.60
N TRP A 52 1.57 -15.74 5.32
CA TRP A 52 2.38 -14.66 4.75
C TRP A 52 3.48 -15.24 3.86
N GLY A 53 3.73 -14.59 2.72
CA GLY A 53 4.88 -14.90 1.87
C GLY A 53 6.17 -14.25 2.37
N GLY A 54 7.19 -14.18 1.51
CA GLY A 54 8.42 -13.43 1.77
C GLY A 54 8.16 -11.92 1.77
N GLU A 55 8.64 -11.23 2.80
CA GLU A 55 8.52 -9.77 2.89
C GLU A 55 9.46 -9.07 1.90
N GLU A 56 8.98 -8.01 1.29
CA GLU A 56 9.80 -7.07 0.54
C GLU A 56 9.92 -5.77 1.34
N ARG A 57 11.16 -5.35 1.61
CA ARG A 57 11.46 -4.21 2.50
C ARG A 57 12.40 -3.18 1.87
N ALA A 58 13.12 -3.56 0.82
CA ALA A 58 14.08 -2.70 0.15
C ALA A 58 13.39 -1.51 -0.53
N LEU A 59 13.81 -0.30 -0.15
CA LEU A 59 13.25 0.99 -0.59
C LEU A 59 14.34 2.04 -0.61
N GLN A 60 14.19 3.03 -1.48
CA GLN A 60 15.10 4.18 -1.53
C GLN A 60 14.85 5.17 -0.39
N CYS A 61 13.57 5.39 -0.03
CA CYS A 61 13.18 6.32 1.02
C CYS A 61 11.86 5.91 1.69
N PHE A 62 11.56 6.54 2.83
CA PHE A 62 10.26 6.43 3.51
C PHE A 62 9.52 7.77 3.34
N PRO A 63 8.45 7.84 2.52
CA PRO A 63 7.88 9.11 2.07
C PRO A 63 6.76 9.66 2.97
N PHE A 64 6.49 9.03 4.12
CA PHE A 64 5.43 9.45 5.02
C PHE A 64 6.00 10.17 6.25
N GLU A 65 5.31 11.21 6.67
CA GLU A 65 5.63 11.99 7.86
C GLU A 65 4.41 12.10 8.77
N GLN A 66 4.61 11.92 10.07
CA GLN A 66 3.56 12.04 11.06
C GLN A 66 3.00 13.48 11.10
N GLY A 67 1.67 13.61 11.09
CA GLY A 67 1.00 14.91 11.05
C GLY A 67 0.91 15.56 9.66
N GLN A 68 1.51 14.96 8.64
CA GLN A 68 1.56 15.54 7.29
C GLN A 68 0.54 14.90 6.34
N PRO A 69 0.06 15.67 5.33
CA PRO A 69 -0.75 15.12 4.26
C PRO A 69 0.07 14.18 3.36
N PHE A 70 -0.62 13.24 2.71
CA PHE A 70 -0.05 12.40 1.69
C PHE A 70 -1.03 12.18 0.53
N GLU A 71 -0.49 11.96 -0.66
CA GLU A 71 -1.17 11.35 -1.79
C GLU A 71 -0.43 10.08 -2.19
N MET A 72 -1.10 8.93 -2.14
CA MET A 72 -0.61 7.65 -2.62
C MET A 72 -1.37 7.24 -3.88
N LYS A 73 -0.63 6.79 -4.89
CA LYS A 73 -1.17 6.23 -6.13
C LYS A 73 -0.72 4.79 -6.30
N ILE A 74 -1.66 3.88 -6.51
CA ILE A 74 -1.42 2.48 -6.82
C ILE A 74 -1.91 2.22 -8.24
N MET A 75 -0.99 2.00 -9.16
CA MET A 75 -1.29 1.60 -10.52
C MET A 75 -1.20 0.09 -10.65
N CYS A 76 -2.33 -0.54 -10.97
CA CYS A 76 -2.37 -1.97 -11.30
C CYS A 76 -2.08 -2.15 -12.79
N THR A 77 -0.95 -2.80 -13.07
CA THR A 77 -0.51 -3.18 -14.42
C THR A 77 -0.73 -4.69 -14.65
N ASN A 78 -0.34 -5.20 -15.82
CA ASN A 78 -0.44 -6.62 -16.14
C ASN A 78 0.48 -7.52 -15.29
N SER A 79 1.60 -6.99 -14.76
CA SER A 79 2.62 -7.79 -14.06
C SER A 79 2.82 -7.40 -12.59
N GLU A 80 2.47 -6.18 -12.21
CA GLU A 80 2.78 -5.64 -10.88
C GLU A 80 1.87 -4.48 -10.48
N PHE A 81 1.89 -4.18 -9.17
CA PHE A 81 1.45 -2.90 -8.64
C PHE A 81 2.62 -1.92 -8.63
N LYS A 82 2.45 -0.74 -9.24
CA LYS A 82 3.39 0.37 -9.09
C LYS A 82 2.83 1.37 -8.10
N VAL A 83 3.65 1.79 -7.13
CA VAL A 83 3.25 2.72 -6.09
C VAL A 83 4.06 4.01 -6.21
N ALA A 84 3.36 5.14 -6.18
CA ALA A 84 3.94 6.47 -6.04
C ALA A 84 3.35 7.16 -4.81
N VAL A 85 4.14 7.97 -4.13
CA VAL A 85 3.71 8.81 -3.01
C VAL A 85 4.18 10.24 -3.25
N ASN A 86 3.28 11.21 -3.08
CA ASN A 86 3.54 12.64 -3.26
C ASN A 86 4.21 12.96 -4.61
N GLY A 87 3.67 12.36 -5.69
CA GLY A 87 4.16 12.55 -7.06
C GLY A 87 5.44 11.81 -7.43
N THR A 88 6.10 11.14 -6.48
CA THR A 88 7.37 10.43 -6.72
C THR A 88 7.15 8.91 -6.73
N HIS A 89 7.72 8.22 -7.71
CA HIS A 89 7.72 6.76 -7.75
C HIS A 89 8.44 6.19 -6.53
N LEU A 90 7.83 5.21 -5.86
CA LEU A 90 8.35 4.62 -4.63
C LEU A 90 8.82 3.18 -4.83
N LEU A 91 7.97 2.33 -5.42
CA LEU A 91 8.24 0.91 -5.57
C LEU A 91 7.36 0.23 -6.62
N GLU A 92 7.77 -0.99 -6.94
CA GLU A 92 7.01 -1.97 -7.69
C GLU A 92 6.83 -3.24 -6.84
N PHE A 93 5.68 -3.90 -6.95
CA PHE A 93 5.39 -5.17 -6.28
C PHE A 93 4.76 -6.15 -7.28
N ARG A 94 5.50 -7.19 -7.66
CA ARG A 94 5.04 -8.18 -8.64
C ARG A 94 3.84 -8.96 -8.12
N HIS A 95 2.90 -9.25 -9.02
CA HIS A 95 1.68 -9.97 -8.69
C HIS A 95 2.00 -11.39 -8.18
N ARG A 96 1.61 -11.69 -6.95
CA ARG A 96 1.62 -13.06 -6.40
C ARG A 96 0.29 -13.78 -6.57
N ILE A 97 -0.80 -13.01 -6.75
CA ILE A 97 -2.10 -13.49 -7.22
C ILE A 97 -2.31 -12.93 -8.63
N THR A 98 -2.36 -13.79 -9.63
CA THR A 98 -2.42 -13.39 -11.05
C THR A 98 -3.86 -13.25 -11.58
N ASN A 99 -4.85 -13.83 -10.91
CA ASN A 99 -6.26 -13.58 -11.21
C ASN A 99 -6.69 -12.20 -10.69
N LEU A 100 -6.31 -11.14 -11.38
CA LEU A 100 -6.55 -9.75 -10.93
C LEU A 100 -8.03 -9.42 -10.73
N ARG A 101 -8.93 -10.09 -11.46
CA ARG A 101 -10.40 -9.92 -11.31
C ARG A 101 -10.92 -10.40 -9.95
N SER A 102 -10.17 -11.24 -9.25
CA SER A 102 -10.54 -11.70 -7.91
C SER A 102 -10.28 -10.65 -6.83
N ILE A 103 -9.48 -9.62 -7.11
CA ILE A 103 -9.17 -8.54 -6.18
C ILE A 103 -10.33 -7.54 -6.17
N GLN A 104 -11.11 -7.54 -5.09
CA GLN A 104 -12.40 -6.84 -5.05
C GLN A 104 -12.51 -5.77 -3.97
N PHE A 105 -11.65 -5.83 -2.95
CA PHE A 105 -11.73 -4.88 -1.83
C PHE A 105 -10.39 -4.17 -1.61
N LEU A 106 -10.50 -2.87 -1.36
CA LEU A 106 -9.44 -2.02 -0.85
C LEU A 106 -9.73 -1.75 0.62
N HIS A 107 -8.79 -2.11 1.50
CA HIS A 107 -8.88 -1.79 2.92
C HIS A 107 -7.82 -0.75 3.27
N ILE A 108 -8.21 0.30 3.97
CA ILE A 108 -7.32 1.37 4.43
C ILE A 108 -7.51 1.50 5.94
N ASN A 109 -6.47 1.14 6.69
CA ASN A 109 -6.56 0.94 8.13
C ASN A 109 -5.43 1.63 8.91
N ASN A 110 -5.61 1.73 10.23
CA ASN A 110 -4.69 2.27 11.23
C ASN A 110 -4.55 3.82 11.19
N ASP A 111 -3.33 4.35 11.30
CA ASP A 111 -3.09 5.69 11.85
C ASP A 111 -3.12 6.82 10.81
N LEU A 112 -4.24 6.94 10.10
CA LEU A 112 -4.49 8.02 9.16
C LEU A 112 -5.92 8.56 9.27
N THR A 113 -6.12 9.77 8.76
CA THR A 113 -7.44 10.33 8.45
C THR A 113 -7.57 10.40 6.94
N LEU A 114 -8.59 9.74 6.40
CA LEU A 114 -8.82 9.66 4.97
C LEU A 114 -9.57 10.90 4.48
N SER A 115 -9.08 11.52 3.40
CA SER A 115 -9.75 12.67 2.76
C SER A 115 -10.25 12.34 1.36
N LYS A 116 -9.59 11.41 0.65
CA LYS A 116 -9.96 11.03 -0.72
C LYS A 116 -9.64 9.58 -1.00
N VAL A 117 -10.56 8.91 -1.68
CA VAL A 117 -10.31 7.67 -2.43
C VAL A 117 -10.93 7.84 -3.80
N GLN A 118 -10.14 7.62 -4.84
CA GLN A 118 -10.60 7.69 -6.23
C GLN A 118 -10.03 6.49 -7.00
N MET A 119 -10.85 5.90 -7.85
CA MET A 119 -10.45 4.80 -8.73
C MET A 119 -10.79 5.18 -10.16
N GLU A 120 -9.85 5.02 -11.07
CA GLU A 120 -10.04 5.31 -12.48
C GLU A 120 -9.36 4.27 -13.37
N THR A 121 -10.01 3.92 -14.48
CA THR A 121 -9.40 3.12 -15.53
C THR A 121 -8.65 4.08 -16.45
N LEU A 122 -7.33 3.95 -16.49
CA LEU A 122 -6.53 4.67 -17.48
C LEU A 122 -6.82 4.10 -18.87
N PRO A 123 -6.86 4.95 -19.92
CA PRO A 123 -7.05 4.53 -21.30
C PRO A 123 -6.05 3.45 -21.76
#